data_AF-D2TZ74-F1
#
_entry.id   AF-D2TZ74-F1
#
_cell.length_a   1.000
_cell.length_b   1.000
_cell.length_c   1.000
_cell.angle_alpha   90.00
_cell.angle_beta   90.00
_cell.angle_gamma   90.00
#
_symmetry.space_group_name_H-M   'P 1'
#
loop_
_entity.id
_entity.type
_entity.pdbx_description
1 polymer ?
#
loop_
_entity_poly.entity_id
_entity_poly.type
_entity_poly.pdbx_seq_one_letter_code
_entity_poly.pdbx_strand_id
1 'polypeptide(L)'
;MTLRALDLLSNSLRLRFISSKLSDGGYMGLFDFLKSAGDKLWDPAAATKDDKEKKLKEHLDSLGIKGADQVNVNVDDNGKVTVSGEGIVADMKNKILVALGNVAGVEKVEDHIAGGSVDVQHYTVVAGDTLSAIAKKVYGDANLYQQIFEANKPMLKDPNKIYPGQVLIIPKR
;
A
#
# COMPACT_ATOMS: atom_id res chain seq x y z
N MET A 1 21.02 2.64 -55.64
CA MET A 1 21.02 1.24 -55.16
C MET A 1 21.93 1.20 -53.95
N THR A 2 21.37 1.33 -52.74
CA THR A 2 21.23 0.25 -51.73
C THR A 2 22.59 -0.33 -51.33
N LEU A 3 23.02 -0.33 -50.06
CA LEU A 3 22.45 -1.06 -48.92
C LEU A 3 22.93 -0.41 -47.59
N ARG A 4 22.02 -0.11 -46.66
CA ARG A 4 21.70 -0.86 -45.43
C ARG A 4 22.85 -0.99 -44.41
N ALA A 5 22.79 -0.14 -43.39
CA ALA A 5 23.41 -0.35 -42.08
C ALA A 5 22.52 -1.31 -41.26
N LEU A 6 23.11 -2.40 -40.76
CA LEU A 6 22.54 -3.25 -39.71
C LEU A 6 23.70 -3.60 -38.77
N ASP A 7 23.84 -2.82 -37.70
CA ASP A 7 24.86 -3.05 -36.69
C ASP A 7 24.49 -4.27 -35.83
N LEU A 8 25.35 -5.27 -35.96
CA LEU A 8 25.52 -6.43 -35.12
C LEU A 8 26.38 -6.03 -33.91
N LEU A 9 25.92 -6.34 -32.70
CA LEU A 9 26.63 -7.14 -31.68
C LEU A 9 26.18 -6.79 -30.26
N SER A 10 25.27 -7.63 -29.78
CA SER A 10 25.08 -7.92 -28.37
C SER A 10 26.41 -8.34 -27.75
N ASN A 11 26.93 -7.58 -26.80
CA ASN A 11 27.98 -8.04 -25.90
C ASN A 11 28.01 -7.22 -24.61
N SER A 12 27.65 -7.84 -23.49
CA SER A 12 28.38 -7.82 -22.22
C SER A 12 27.43 -8.09 -21.05
N LEU A 13 27.38 -9.35 -20.61
CA LEU A 13 27.01 -9.68 -19.24
C LEU A 13 28.05 -9.04 -18.31
N ARG A 14 27.62 -8.13 -17.43
CA ARG A 14 28.29 -7.87 -16.16
C ARG A 14 27.31 -8.02 -15.01
N LEU A 15 27.46 -9.14 -14.33
CA LEU A 15 26.89 -9.45 -13.03
C LEU A 15 27.68 -8.72 -11.93
N ARG A 16 26.96 -8.28 -10.88
CA ARG A 16 27.37 -7.65 -9.60
C ARG A 16 27.46 -6.12 -9.59
N PHE A 17 26.45 -5.47 -9.00
CA PHE A 17 26.52 -4.93 -7.63
C PHE A 17 25.15 -4.33 -7.25
N ILE A 18 24.65 -4.67 -6.06
CA ILE A 18 23.55 -3.98 -5.39
C ILE A 18 24.06 -2.57 -5.05
N SER A 19 23.47 -1.52 -5.63
CA SER A 19 23.61 -0.16 -5.11
C SER A 19 22.42 0.68 -5.55
N SER A 20 21.60 1.03 -4.57
CA SER A 20 20.52 2.01 -4.63
C SER A 20 21.04 3.35 -5.16
N LYS A 21 20.43 3.85 -6.24
CA LYS A 21 20.53 5.26 -6.60
C LYS A 21 19.19 5.92 -6.27
N LEU A 22 19.20 6.71 -5.20
CA LEU A 22 18.12 7.62 -4.84
C LEU A 22 17.84 8.57 -6.00
N SER A 23 16.57 8.70 -6.36
CA SER A 23 16.05 9.76 -7.23
C SER A 23 15.13 10.65 -6.38
N ASP A 24 15.41 11.94 -6.42
CA ASP A 24 14.82 13.00 -5.61
C ASP A 24 13.28 13.07 -5.72
N GLY A 25 12.63 13.30 -4.57
CA GLY A 25 11.16 13.32 -4.43
C GLY A 25 10.64 11.99 -3.90
N GLY A 26 10.86 11.74 -2.60
CA GLY A 26 10.63 10.45 -1.95
C GLY A 26 9.22 9.87 -2.15
N TYR A 27 9.08 9.03 -3.17
CA TYR A 27 8.09 7.98 -3.22
C TYR A 27 8.25 7.15 -1.94
N MET A 28 7.19 7.00 -1.14
CA MET A 28 7.22 5.95 -0.14
C MET A 28 7.33 4.63 -0.89
N GLY A 29 8.11 3.70 -0.35
CA GLY A 29 8.53 2.51 -1.08
C GLY A 29 7.38 1.56 -1.44
N LEU A 30 7.78 0.42 -1.99
CA LEU A 30 6.92 -0.75 -2.13
C LEU A 30 6.48 -1.24 -0.73
N PHE A 31 5.18 -1.38 -0.52
CA PHE A 31 4.60 -1.94 0.70
C PHE A 31 4.14 -3.38 0.45
N ASP A 32 4.55 -4.31 1.31
CA ASP A 32 4.13 -5.71 1.23
C ASP A 32 2.93 -5.98 2.15
N PHE A 33 1.94 -6.69 1.63
CA PHE A 33 0.70 -7.07 2.31
C PHE A 33 0.49 -8.59 2.24
N LEU A 34 -0.27 -9.11 3.20
CA LEU A 34 -0.60 -10.53 3.21
C LEU A 34 -1.75 -10.81 2.23
N LYS A 35 -1.43 -11.38 1.07
CA LYS A 35 -2.39 -11.67 -0.03
C LYS A 35 -3.67 -12.40 0.41
N SER A 36 -3.61 -13.22 1.46
CA SER A 36 -4.76 -13.97 1.97
C SER A 36 -5.62 -13.22 3.00
N ALA A 37 -5.16 -12.06 3.48
CA ALA A 37 -5.85 -11.24 4.47
C ALA A 37 -6.39 -9.97 3.83
N GLY A 38 -7.42 -9.39 4.43
CA GLY A 38 -8.06 -8.18 3.93
C GLY A 38 -9.55 -8.32 3.64
N ASP A 39 -10.13 -7.20 3.27
CA ASP A 39 -11.51 -7.12 2.83
C ASP A 39 -11.70 -7.93 1.54
N LYS A 40 -12.75 -8.75 1.51
CA LYS A 40 -13.08 -9.59 0.36
C LYS A 40 -13.95 -8.80 -0.61
N LEU A 41 -13.31 -8.09 -1.54
CA LEU A 41 -14.00 -7.24 -2.51
C LEU A 41 -14.34 -7.95 -3.83
N TRP A 42 -13.67 -9.08 -4.12
CA TRP A 42 -13.86 -9.83 -5.35
C TRP A 42 -13.61 -11.33 -5.16
N ASP A 43 -14.06 -12.14 -6.12
CA ASP A 43 -13.68 -13.54 -6.22
C ASP A 43 -12.32 -13.67 -6.92
N PRO A 44 -11.27 -14.16 -6.24
CA PRO A 44 -9.93 -14.28 -6.82
C PRO A 44 -9.86 -15.21 -8.03
N ALA A 45 -10.83 -16.12 -8.22
CA ALA A 45 -10.86 -17.04 -9.35
C ALA A 45 -11.50 -16.46 -10.62
N ALA A 46 -12.28 -15.38 -10.51
CA ALA A 46 -13.10 -14.86 -11.61
C ALA A 46 -12.84 -13.38 -11.94
N ALA A 47 -12.23 -12.61 -11.04
CA ALA A 47 -12.07 -11.17 -11.22
C ALA A 47 -10.95 -10.82 -12.20
N THR A 48 -11.29 -10.03 -13.23
CA THR A 48 -10.31 -9.46 -14.15
C THR A 48 -9.54 -8.31 -13.50
N LYS A 49 -8.48 -7.85 -14.16
CA LYS A 49 -7.72 -6.65 -13.75
C LYS A 49 -8.64 -5.43 -13.58
N ASP A 50 -9.46 -5.15 -14.58
CA ASP A 50 -10.34 -3.98 -14.60
C ASP A 50 -11.40 -4.05 -13.48
N ASP A 51 -11.90 -5.26 -13.18
CA ASP A 51 -12.82 -5.47 -12.06
C ASP A 51 -12.16 -5.14 -10.72
N LYS A 52 -10.91 -5.58 -10.51
CA LYS A 52 -10.14 -5.29 -9.28
C LYS A 52 -9.91 -3.79 -9.13
N GLU A 53 -9.47 -3.11 -10.19
CA GLU A 53 -9.26 -1.66 -10.18
C GLU A 53 -10.54 -0.89 -9.83
N LYS A 54 -11.66 -1.28 -10.45
CA LYS A 54 -12.97 -0.67 -10.16
C LYS A 54 -13.40 -0.92 -8.72
N LYS A 55 -13.26 -2.15 -8.22
CA LYS A 55 -13.62 -2.52 -6.83
C LYS A 55 -12.76 -1.80 -5.80
N LEU A 56 -11.47 -1.61 -6.07
CA LEU A 56 -10.58 -0.83 -5.22
C LEU A 56 -10.98 0.65 -5.16
N LYS A 57 -11.35 1.25 -6.31
CA LYS A 57 -11.88 2.63 -6.35
C LYS A 57 -13.20 2.76 -5.58
N GLU A 58 -14.15 1.86 -5.83
CA GLU A 58 -15.43 1.81 -5.09
C GLU A 58 -15.21 1.67 -3.56
N HIS A 59 -14.21 0.88 -3.15
CA HIS A 59 -13.85 0.72 -1.75
C HIS A 59 -13.30 2.01 -1.14
N LEU A 60 -12.38 2.70 -1.82
CA LEU A 60 -11.88 4.00 -1.39
C LEU A 60 -13.00 5.04 -1.26
N ASP A 61 -13.92 5.07 -2.23
CA ASP A 61 -15.09 5.96 -2.20
C ASP A 61 -16.00 5.65 -1.01
N SER A 62 -16.23 4.36 -0.72
CA SER A 62 -17.04 3.91 0.42
C SER A 62 -16.45 4.31 1.78
N LEU A 63 -15.13 4.48 1.84
CA LEU A 63 -14.42 4.94 3.02
C LEU A 63 -14.48 6.47 3.16
N GLY A 64 -14.80 7.22 2.11
CA GLY A 64 -14.88 8.68 2.16
C GLY A 64 -13.55 9.34 2.51
N ILE A 65 -12.43 8.74 2.11
CA ILE A 65 -11.09 9.30 2.33
C ILE A 65 -10.91 10.50 1.41
N LYS A 66 -10.60 11.68 1.97
CA LYS A 66 -10.33 12.89 1.19
C LYS A 66 -9.13 12.67 0.26
N GLY A 67 -9.28 12.99 -1.02
CA GLY A 67 -8.23 12.81 -2.04
C GLY A 67 -8.22 11.42 -2.69
N ALA A 68 -9.11 10.50 -2.32
CA ALA A 68 -9.28 9.23 -3.00
C ALA A 68 -9.72 9.40 -4.48
N ASP A 69 -10.47 10.45 -4.77
CA ASP A 69 -10.89 10.84 -6.12
C ASP A 69 -9.72 11.31 -7.01
N GLN A 70 -8.60 11.69 -6.40
CA GLN A 70 -7.41 12.21 -7.07
C GLN A 70 -6.33 11.14 -7.28
N VAL A 71 -6.60 9.88 -6.87
CA VAL A 71 -5.68 8.76 -7.15
C VAL A 71 -6.13 7.93 -8.34
N ASN A 72 -5.15 7.52 -9.13
CA ASN A 72 -5.29 6.44 -10.08
C ASN A 72 -4.71 5.15 -9.47
N VAL A 73 -5.49 4.07 -9.56
CA VAL A 73 -5.16 2.74 -9.06
C VAL A 73 -5.01 1.82 -10.26
N ASN A 74 -3.85 1.17 -10.38
CA ASN A 74 -3.56 0.17 -11.41
C ASN A 74 -3.20 -1.15 -10.75
N VAL A 75 -3.76 -2.27 -11.21
CA VAL A 75 -3.47 -3.60 -10.65
C VAL A 75 -2.73 -4.46 -11.67
N ASP A 76 -1.67 -5.16 -11.26
CA ASP A 76 -1.00 -6.15 -12.12
C ASP A 76 -1.54 -7.57 -11.92
N ASP A 77 -1.12 -8.49 -12.78
CA ASP A 77 -1.55 -9.89 -12.73
C ASP A 77 -1.08 -10.64 -11.47
N ASN A 78 -0.05 -10.11 -10.77
CA ASN A 78 0.53 -10.70 -9.57
C ASN A 78 -0.15 -10.22 -8.28
N GLY A 79 -1.03 -9.23 -8.35
CA GLY A 79 -1.67 -8.60 -7.19
C GLY A 79 -0.89 -7.42 -6.63
N LYS A 80 0.00 -6.82 -7.42
CA LYS A 80 0.62 -5.54 -7.13
C LYS A 80 -0.30 -4.41 -7.56
N VAL A 81 -0.48 -3.44 -6.68
CA VAL A 81 -1.31 -2.26 -6.88
C VAL A 81 -0.39 -1.04 -6.97
N THR A 82 -0.35 -0.38 -8.10
CA THR A 82 0.36 0.90 -8.25
C THR A 82 -0.63 2.04 -8.06
N VAL A 83 -0.31 2.96 -7.16
CA VAL A 83 -1.15 4.10 -6.81
C VAL A 83 -0.43 5.37 -7.19
N SER A 84 -0.99 6.16 -8.10
CA SER A 84 -0.40 7.42 -8.56
C SER A 84 -1.37 8.57 -8.35
N GLY A 85 -0.86 9.75 -8.05
CA GLY A 85 -1.66 10.96 -7.86
C GLY A 85 -0.79 12.16 -7.51
N GLU A 86 -1.41 13.34 -7.44
CA GLU A 86 -0.73 14.60 -7.11
C GLU A 86 -1.56 15.40 -6.11
N GLY A 87 -0.91 16.25 -5.32
CA GLY A 87 -1.62 17.17 -4.41
C GLY A 87 -2.26 16.52 -3.18
N ILE A 88 -1.97 15.25 -2.92
CA ILE A 88 -2.51 14.50 -1.78
C ILE A 88 -1.63 14.74 -0.55
N VAL A 89 -2.26 15.09 0.57
CA VAL A 89 -1.57 15.26 1.86
C VAL A 89 -1.08 13.90 2.37
N ALA A 90 0.10 13.88 3.00
CA ALA A 90 0.76 12.66 3.46
C ALA A 90 -0.13 11.71 4.28
N ASP A 91 -0.93 12.24 5.22
CA ASP A 91 -1.82 11.43 6.05
C ASP A 91 -2.89 10.71 5.22
N MET A 92 -3.49 11.42 4.25
CA MET A 92 -4.50 10.88 3.35
C MET A 92 -3.89 9.85 2.41
N LYS A 93 -2.70 10.14 1.90
CA LYS A 93 -1.89 9.21 1.09
C LYS A 93 -1.67 7.89 1.83
N ASN A 94 -1.19 7.92 3.08
CA ASN A 94 -0.99 6.71 3.88
C ASN A 94 -2.29 5.92 4.08
N LYS A 95 -3.40 6.61 4.36
CA LYS A 95 -4.72 5.96 4.47
C LYS A 95 -5.15 5.28 3.19
N ILE A 96 -4.93 5.91 2.03
CA ILE A 96 -5.24 5.31 0.72
C ILE A 96 -4.39 4.05 0.49
N LEU A 97 -3.08 4.12 0.74
CA LEU A 97 -2.17 2.99 0.54
C LEU A 97 -2.54 1.79 1.41
N VAL A 98 -2.81 2.03 2.70
CA VAL A 98 -3.20 0.98 3.64
C VAL A 98 -4.60 0.45 3.34
N ALA A 99 -5.55 1.29 2.90
CA ALA A 99 -6.87 0.85 2.47
C ALA A 99 -6.79 -0.12 1.29
N LEU A 100 -6.00 0.23 0.28
CA LEU A 100 -5.82 -0.61 -0.90
C LEU A 100 -5.10 -1.92 -0.58
N GLY A 101 -4.10 -1.88 0.31
CA GLY A 101 -3.34 -3.07 0.67
C GLY A 101 -4.05 -4.02 1.63
N ASN A 102 -4.98 -3.53 2.45
CA ASN A 102 -5.82 -4.35 3.33
C ASN A 102 -6.98 -5.03 2.59
N VAL A 103 -6.79 -5.39 1.32
CA VAL A 103 -7.77 -6.07 0.47
C VAL A 103 -7.25 -7.43 0.08
N ALA A 104 -8.08 -8.46 0.24
CA ALA A 104 -7.69 -9.83 -0.09
C ALA A 104 -7.35 -9.95 -1.59
N GLY A 105 -6.17 -10.48 -1.89
CA GLY A 105 -5.63 -10.59 -3.25
C GLY A 105 -4.61 -9.51 -3.61
N VAL A 106 -4.49 -8.45 -2.80
CA VAL A 106 -3.40 -7.46 -2.91
C VAL A 106 -2.19 -7.97 -2.14
N GLU A 107 -1.08 -8.14 -2.83
CA GLU A 107 0.20 -8.56 -2.25
C GLU A 107 1.10 -7.37 -2.00
N LYS A 108 1.03 -6.36 -2.88
CA LYS A 108 1.98 -5.25 -2.89
C LYS A 108 1.27 -3.95 -3.26
N VAL A 109 1.66 -2.85 -2.63
CA VAL A 109 1.21 -1.51 -3.03
C VAL A 109 2.44 -0.64 -3.30
N GLU A 110 2.56 -0.14 -4.53
CA GLU A 110 3.58 0.83 -4.93
C GLU A 110 3.01 2.24 -4.87
N ASP A 111 3.66 3.10 -4.10
CA ASP A 111 3.31 4.51 -4.00
C ASP A 111 4.05 5.35 -5.04
N HIS A 112 3.32 5.83 -6.03
CA HIS A 112 3.75 6.77 -7.05
C HIS A 112 3.06 8.14 -6.88
N ILE A 113 2.59 8.48 -5.66
CA ILE A 113 1.95 9.76 -5.38
C ILE A 113 3.02 10.82 -5.12
N ALA A 114 3.05 11.86 -5.96
CA ALA A 114 3.93 13.00 -5.79
C ALA A 114 3.42 13.91 -4.65
N GLY A 115 4.18 13.98 -3.56
CA GLY A 115 3.78 14.73 -2.36
C GLY A 115 4.45 14.17 -1.11
N GLY A 116 4.81 15.08 -0.18
CA GLY A 116 5.74 14.84 0.93
C GLY A 116 5.53 13.52 1.70
N SER A 117 6.64 12.87 2.02
CA SER A 117 6.67 11.70 2.88
C SER A 117 6.65 12.13 4.34
N VAL A 118 5.56 11.81 5.03
CA VAL A 118 5.63 11.71 6.50
C VAL A 118 6.10 10.30 6.77
N ASP A 119 7.20 10.18 7.51
CA ASP A 119 7.69 8.90 8.03
C ASP A 119 6.64 8.36 9.00
N VAL A 120 5.75 7.53 8.46
CA VAL A 120 4.65 6.86 9.15
C VAL A 120 5.02 5.40 9.27
N GLN A 121 5.00 4.91 10.51
CA GLN A 121 5.26 3.51 10.76
C GLN A 121 4.00 2.68 10.46
N HIS A 122 4.21 1.50 9.90
CA HIS A 122 3.15 0.54 9.65
C HIS A 122 3.37 -0.71 10.50
N TYR A 123 2.29 -1.35 10.94
CA TYR A 123 2.35 -2.59 11.72
C TYR A 123 1.42 -3.64 11.13
N THR A 124 1.97 -4.79 10.77
CA THR A 124 1.18 -5.94 10.34
C THR A 124 0.76 -6.75 11.57
N VAL A 125 -0.55 -6.80 11.82
CA VAL A 125 -1.16 -7.56 12.91
C VAL A 125 -0.81 -9.03 12.78
N VAL A 126 -0.36 -9.66 13.87
CA VAL A 126 -0.13 -11.11 13.92
C VAL A 126 -1.21 -11.81 14.75
N ALA A 127 -1.30 -13.13 14.62
CA ALA A 127 -2.26 -13.92 15.38
C ALA A 127 -2.11 -13.72 16.89
N GLY A 128 -3.22 -13.39 17.56
CA GLY A 128 -3.26 -13.14 19.01
C GLY A 128 -3.00 -11.67 19.41
N ASP A 129 -2.74 -10.77 18.46
CA ASP A 129 -2.62 -9.35 18.78
C ASP A 129 -3.97 -8.72 19.17
N THR A 130 -3.89 -7.75 20.07
CA THR A 130 -4.95 -6.77 20.36
C THR A 130 -4.39 -5.38 20.14
N LEU A 131 -5.25 -4.39 19.88
CA LEU A 131 -4.78 -3.02 19.62
C LEU A 131 -3.97 -2.44 20.80
N SER A 132 -4.38 -2.76 22.04
CA SER A 132 -3.65 -2.40 23.26
C SER A 132 -2.31 -3.13 23.40
N ALA A 133 -2.22 -4.40 23.01
CA ALA A 133 -0.94 -5.11 22.98
C ALA A 133 0.02 -4.50 21.95
N ILE A 134 -0.48 -4.14 20.76
CA ILE A 134 0.29 -3.45 19.73
C ILE A 134 0.76 -2.08 20.24
N ALA A 135 -0.13 -1.28 20.83
CA ALA A 135 0.22 0.01 21.41
C ALA A 135 1.30 -0.13 22.50
N LYS A 136 1.20 -1.15 23.36
CA LYS A 136 2.25 -1.44 24.35
C LYS A 136 3.57 -1.84 23.70
N LYS A 137 3.56 -2.65 22.64
CA LYS A 137 4.78 -3.06 21.91
C LYS A 137 5.45 -1.86 21.23
N VAL A 138 4.66 -0.99 20.62
CA VAL A 138 5.15 0.09 19.76
C VAL A 138 5.46 1.36 20.54
N TYR A 139 4.58 1.75 21.46
CA TYR A 139 4.73 2.97 22.26
C TYR A 139 5.20 2.70 23.69
N GLY A 140 5.19 1.46 24.16
CA GLY A 140 5.43 1.14 25.58
C GLY A 140 4.20 1.37 26.48
N ASP A 141 3.07 1.84 25.93
CA ASP A 141 1.84 2.11 26.68
C ASP A 141 0.61 1.53 25.98
N ALA A 142 -0.07 0.62 26.66
CA ALA A 142 -1.28 -0.04 26.16
C ALA A 142 -2.46 0.93 26.00
N ASN A 143 -2.50 2.03 26.77
CA ASN A 143 -3.58 3.02 26.74
C ASN A 143 -3.56 3.86 25.45
N LEU A 144 -2.45 3.86 24.72
CA LEU A 144 -2.32 4.58 23.45
C LEU A 144 -2.93 3.85 22.25
N TYR A 145 -3.63 2.75 22.48
CA TYR A 145 -4.39 2.04 21.43
C TYR A 145 -5.40 2.95 20.72
N GLN A 146 -5.94 3.95 21.42
CA GLN A 146 -6.87 4.91 20.85
C GLN A 146 -6.23 5.74 19.73
N GLN A 147 -4.93 6.07 19.84
CA GLN A 147 -4.23 6.81 18.79
C GLN A 147 -4.14 5.97 17.50
N ILE A 148 -3.82 4.68 17.64
CA ILE A 148 -3.82 3.74 16.51
C ILE A 148 -5.22 3.64 15.92
N PHE A 149 -6.25 3.51 16.76
CA PHE A 149 -7.63 3.42 16.30
C PHE A 149 -8.05 4.64 15.47
N GLU A 150 -7.83 5.85 15.97
CA GLU A 150 -8.20 7.09 15.27
C GLU A 150 -7.40 7.27 13.97
N ALA A 151 -6.12 6.90 13.96
CA ALA A 151 -5.29 6.98 12.75
C ALA A 151 -5.82 6.07 11.62
N ASN A 152 -6.40 4.92 11.96
CA ASN A 152 -6.90 3.93 11.01
C ASN A 152 -8.39 4.09 10.66
N LYS A 153 -9.09 5.08 11.21
CA LYS A 153 -10.44 5.42 10.74
C LYS A 153 -10.38 6.06 9.34
N PRO A 154 -11.34 5.73 8.47
CA PRO A 154 -12.58 4.96 8.72
C PRO A 154 -12.47 3.45 8.42
N MET A 155 -11.29 2.95 8.06
CA MET A 155 -11.07 1.54 7.72
C MET A 155 -11.27 0.62 8.93
N LEU A 156 -10.75 1.03 10.09
CA LEU A 156 -10.97 0.33 11.35
C LEU A 156 -12.17 0.94 12.08
N LYS A 157 -13.29 0.20 12.11
CA LYS A 157 -14.55 0.67 12.72
C LYS A 157 -14.66 0.37 14.22
N ASP A 158 -13.93 -0.63 14.69
CA ASP A 158 -13.95 -1.09 16.07
C ASP A 158 -12.52 -1.48 16.49
N PRO A 159 -12.01 -1.00 17.64
CA PRO A 159 -10.66 -1.32 18.13
C PRO A 159 -10.39 -2.82 18.30
N ASN A 160 -11.44 -3.62 18.52
CA ASN A 160 -11.34 -5.06 18.72
C ASN A 160 -11.48 -5.87 17.44
N LYS A 161 -11.86 -5.24 16.32
CA LYS A 161 -12.03 -5.90 15.02
C LYS A 161 -10.79 -5.76 14.15
N ILE A 162 -9.66 -6.21 14.69
CA ILE A 162 -8.44 -6.40 13.91
C ILE A 162 -8.26 -7.88 13.57
N TYR A 163 -7.59 -8.17 12.46
CA TYR A 163 -7.34 -9.54 12.01
C TYR A 163 -5.87 -9.77 11.64
N PRO A 164 -5.37 -11.02 11.72
CA PRO A 164 -4.01 -11.34 11.32
C PRO A 164 -3.75 -11.00 9.84
N GLY A 165 -2.64 -10.33 9.56
CA GLY A 165 -2.28 -9.83 8.24
C GLY A 165 -2.82 -8.44 7.91
N GLN A 166 -3.66 -7.85 8.77
CA GLN A 166 -4.07 -6.46 8.63
C GLN A 166 -2.89 -5.52 8.88
N VAL A 167 -2.67 -4.56 7.99
CA VAL A 167 -1.69 -3.49 8.19
C VAL A 167 -2.38 -2.30 8.84
N LEU A 168 -1.78 -1.79 9.92
CA LEU A 168 -2.25 -0.62 10.65
C LEU A 168 -1.25 0.53 10.54
N ILE A 169 -1.78 1.73 10.38
CA ILE A 169 -1.04 2.98 10.51
C ILE A 169 -0.71 3.19 11.99
N ILE A 170 0.56 3.39 12.29
CA ILE A 170 1.08 3.74 13.61
C ILE A 170 1.50 5.21 13.57
N PRO A 171 0.71 6.14 14.14
CA PRO A 171 1.12 7.53 14.22
C PRO A 171 2.37 7.69 15.10
N LYS A 172 3.20 8.68 14.83
CA LYS A 172 4.26 9.07 15.75
C LYS A 172 3.65 9.67 17.02
N ARG A 173 4.32 9.42 18.15
CA ARG A 173 3.94 9.92 19.47
C ARG A 173 4.07 11.43 19.58
#